data_AF-A0A2V8KLT9-F1
#
_entry.id   AF-A0A2V8KLT9-F1
#
_cell.length_a   1.000
_cell.length_b   1.000
_cell.length_c   1.000
_cell.angle_alpha   90.00
_cell.angle_beta   90.00
_cell.angle_gamma   90.00
#
_symmetry.space_group_name_H-M   'P 1'
#
loop_
_entity.id
_entity.type
_entity.pdbx_description
1 polymer ?
#
loop_
_entity_poly.entity_id
_entity_poly.type
_entity_poly.pdbx_seq_one_letter_code
_entity_poly.pdbx_strand_id
1 'polypeptide(L)' 'GRTVTELSEEAHRIETLIRSMDHGLDDPHTPLGEAVRLANWSRQLEAYLEGIRFALREREVSFAPEEPSSIKGISHEGNQ' A
#
# COMPACT_ATOMS: atom_id res chain seq x y z
N GLY A 1 15.05 2.15 8.14
CA GLY A 1 13.70 2.09 7.56
C GLY A 1 13.10 0.72 7.83
N ARG A 2 11.77 0.62 7.99
CA ARG A 2 11.05 -0.67 8.21
C ARG A 2 11.30 -1.65 7.06
N THR A 3 11.19 -2.96 7.27
CA THR A 3 11.32 -3.99 6.22
C THR A 3 10.02 -4.15 5.42
N VAL A 4 10.07 -4.88 4.29
CA VAL A 4 8.87 -5.20 3.50
C VAL A 4 7.90 -6.05 4.34
N THR A 5 8.41 -7.08 5.01
CA THR A 5 7.62 -7.94 5.89
C THR A 5 6.91 -7.16 7.00
N GLU A 6 7.63 -6.25 7.68
CA GLU A 6 7.04 -5.40 8.72
C GLU A 6 5.91 -4.51 8.19
N LEU A 7 6.09 -3.95 6.99
CA LEU A 7 5.06 -3.12 6.34
C LEU A 7 3.85 -3.95 5.90
N SER A 8 4.06 -5.16 5.37
CA SER A 8 2.98 -6.07 4.98
C SER A 8 2.16 -6.55 6.18
N GLU A 9 2.82 -6.91 7.28
CA GLU A 9 2.13 -7.30 8.52
C GLU A 9 1.33 -6.13 9.11
N GLU A 10 1.91 -4.93 9.10
CA GLU A 10 1.23 -3.72 9.56
C GLU A 10 0.01 -3.40 8.70
N ALA A 11 0.13 -3.48 7.37
CA ALA A 11 -1.00 -3.32 6.46
C ALA A 11 -2.14 -4.31 6.79
N HIS A 12 -1.80 -5.59 7.01
CA HIS A 12 -2.78 -6.61 7.35
C HIS A 12 -3.51 -6.34 8.68
N ARG A 13 -2.77 -5.87 9.70
CA ARG A 13 -3.36 -5.47 10.99
C ARG A 13 -4.34 -4.30 10.82
N ILE A 14 -3.96 -3.28 10.06
CA ILE A 14 -4.82 -2.11 9.82
C ILE A 14 -6.06 -2.48 9.03
N GLU A 15 -5.94 -3.30 7.99
CA GLU A 15 -7.08 -3.79 7.21
C GLU A 15 -8.08 -4.56 8.08
N THR A 16 -7.57 -5.37 9.02
CA THR A 16 -8.42 -6.09 9.98
C THR A 16 -9.12 -5.14 10.95
N LEU A 17 -8.42 -4.10 11.41
CA LEU A 17 -9.01 -3.09 12.27
C LEU A 17 -10.11 -2.29 11.56
N ILE A 18 -9.88 -1.84 10.32
CA ILE A 18 -10.88 -1.11 9.51
C ILE A 18 -12.14 -1.96 9.36
N ARG A 19 -12.02 -3.23 8.95
CA ARG A 19 -13.17 -4.15 8.85
C ARG A 19 -13.95 -4.28 10.15
N SER A 20 -13.25 -4.33 11.28
CA SER A 20 -13.90 -4.39 12.59
C SER A 20 -14.67 -3.11 12.93
N MET A 21 -14.19 -1.95 12.47
CA MET A 21 -14.85 -0.66 12.70
C MET A 21 -16.07 -0.47 11.81
N ASP A 22 -15.99 -0.95 10.55
CA ASP A 22 -17.12 -0.93 9.62
C ASP A 22 -18.30 -1.75 10.18
N HIS A 23 -18.04 -2.90 10.81
CA HIS A 23 -19.09 -3.66 11.51
C HIS A 23 -19.78 -2.86 12.62
N GLY A 24 -19.08 -1.98 13.33
CA GLY A 24 -19.68 -1.10 14.34
C GLY A 24 -20.47 0.06 13.74
N LEU A 25 -20.08 0.53 12.55
CA LEU A 25 -20.81 1.55 11.80
C LEU A 25 -22.12 1.00 11.21
N ASP A 26 -22.15 -0.28 10.86
CA ASP A 26 -23.34 -0.97 10.36
C ASP A 26 -24.35 -1.35 11.46
N ASP A 27 -23.97 -1.26 12.73
CA ASP A 27 -24.87 -1.54 13.86
C ASP A 27 -25.84 -0.35 14.11
N PRO A 28 -27.16 -0.53 13.90
CA PRO A 28 -28.16 0.52 14.11
C PRO A 28 -28.30 0.96 15.57
N HIS A 29 -27.72 0.21 16.53
CA HIS A 29 -27.69 0.57 17.94
C HIS A 29 -26.48 1.41 18.35
N THR A 30 -25.51 1.61 17.44
CA THR A 30 -24.35 2.46 17.70
C THR A 30 -24.79 3.91 17.90
N PRO A 31 -24.48 4.54 19.06
CA PRO A 31 -24.80 5.93 19.29
C PRO A 31 -24.17 6.84 18.22
N LEU A 32 -24.89 7.87 17.75
CA LEU A 32 -24.40 8.76 16.68
C LEU A 32 -23.00 9.34 16.97
N GLY A 33 -22.73 9.76 18.20
CA GLY A 33 -21.41 10.28 18.57
C GLY A 33 -20.30 9.24 18.50
N GLU A 34 -20.61 7.97 18.74
CA GLU A 34 -19.69 6.86 18.57
C GLU A 34 -19.50 6.54 17.09
N ALA A 35 -20.56 6.50 16.29
CA ALA A 35 -20.48 6.31 14.84
C ALA A 35 -19.61 7.38 14.16
N VAL A 36 -19.77 8.67 14.54
CA VAL A 36 -18.92 9.76 14.02
C VAL A 36 -17.46 9.55 14.39
N ARG A 37 -17.17 9.10 15.62
CA ARG A 37 -15.80 8.80 16.04
C ARG A 37 -15.23 7.61 15.27
N LEU A 38 -15.98 6.52 15.13
CA LEU A 38 -15.58 5.34 14.37
C LEU A 38 -15.28 5.70 12.90
N ALA A 39 -16.15 6.48 12.26
CA ALA A 39 -15.93 6.94 10.88
C ALA A 39 -14.66 7.81 10.75
N ASN A 40 -14.42 8.72 11.69
CA ASN A 40 -13.21 9.55 11.68
C ASN A 40 -11.92 8.72 11.89
N TRP A 41 -11.98 7.69 12.74
CA TRP A 41 -10.86 6.80 12.96
C TRP A 41 -10.62 5.88 11.75
N SER A 42 -11.68 5.34 11.15
CA SER A 42 -11.60 4.53 9.93
C SER A 42 -10.90 5.30 8.81
N ARG A 43 -11.30 6.56 8.57
CA ARG A 43 -10.66 7.45 7.57
C ARG A 43 -9.15 7.68 7.83
N GLN A 44 -8.74 7.81 9.09
CA GLN A 44 -7.32 7.99 9.42
C GLN A 44 -6.52 6.70 9.17
N LEU A 45 -7.10 5.55 9.48
CA LEU A 45 -6.48 4.24 9.23
C LEU A 45 -6.36 3.97 7.73
N GLU A 46 -7.37 4.30 6.93
CA GLU A 46 -7.32 4.22 5.46
C GLU A 46 -6.19 5.07 4.88
N ALA A 47 -6.06 6.32 5.34
CA ALA A 47 -4.98 7.20 4.90
C ALA A 47 -3.59 6.67 5.26
N TYR A 48 -3.45 6.10 6.46
CA TYR A 48 -2.19 5.48 6.90
C TYR A 48 -1.88 4.20 6.09
N LEU A 49 -2.88 3.37 5.82
CA LEU A 49 -2.76 2.17 5.00
C LEU A 49 -2.31 2.50 3.57
N GLU A 50 -2.85 3.58 2.99
CA GLU A 50 -2.43 4.05 1.67
C GLU A 50 -0.95 4.44 1.64
N GLY A 51 -0.45 5.10 2.68
CA GLY A 51 0.99 5.39 2.83
C GLY A 51 1.86 4.14 2.92
N ILE A 52 1.38 3.09 3.59
CA ILE A 52 2.08 1.79 3.65
C ILE A 52 2.10 1.11 2.28
N ARG A 53 0.96 1.08 1.58
CA ARG A 53 0.84 0.52 0.22
C ARG A 53 1.75 1.23 -0.77
N PHE A 54 1.84 2.55 -0.67
CA PHE A 54 2.78 3.35 -1.45
C PHE A 54 4.23 2.93 -1.19
N ALA A 55 4.65 2.86 0.08
CA ALA A 55 6.01 2.46 0.46
C ALA A 55 6.37 1.01 0.06
N LEU A 56 5.38 0.10 0.06
CA LEU A 56 5.55 -1.27 -0.44
C LEU A 56 5.78 -1.28 -1.96
N ARG A 57 4.94 -0.55 -2.72
CA ARG A 57 5.08 -0.44 -4.18
C ARG A 57 6.42 0.16 -4.61
N GLU A 58 6.87 1.24 -3.96
CA GLU A 58 8.18 1.84 -4.28
C GLU A 58 9.33 0.84 -4.09
N ARG A 59 9.22 -0.05 -3.11
CA ARG A 59 10.23 -1.08 -2.88
C ARG A 59 10.17 -2.18 -3.92
N GLU A 60 8.99 -2.65 -4.30
CA GLU A 60 8.84 -3.61 -5.40
C GLU A 60 9.46 -3.09 -6.70
N VAL A 61 9.27 -1.80 -7.01
CA VAL A 61 9.91 -1.15 -8.17
C VAL A 61 11.44 -1.11 -8.03
N SER A 62 11.98 -0.83 -6.83
CA SER A 62 13.43 -0.81 -6.60
C SER A 62 14.12 -2.18 -6.71
N PHE A 63 13.37 -3.26 -6.52
CA PHE A 63 13.88 -4.65 -6.60
C PHE A 63 13.47 -5.37 -7.89
N ALA A 64 12.64 -4.75 -8.73
CA ALA A 64 12.37 -5.26 -10.06
C ALA A 64 13.68 -5.23 -10.87
N PRO A 65 14.13 -6.36 -11.45
CA PRO A 65 15.25 -6.33 -12.37
C PRO A 65 14.92 -5.32 -13.45
N GLU A 66 15.80 -4.35 -13.72
CA GLU A 66 15.72 -3.62 -14.98
C GLU A 66 15.69 -4.68 -16.07
N GLU A 67 14.57 -4.81 -16.79
CA GLU A 67 14.56 -5.60 -18.01
C GLU A 67 15.77 -5.14 -18.82
N PRO A 68 16.63 -6.05 -19.32
CA PRO A 68 17.73 -5.64 -20.15
C PRO A 68 17.11 -5.00 -21.39
N SER A 69 17.07 -3.66 -21.37
CA SER A 69 16.91 -2.82 -22.53
C SER A 69 17.91 -3.38 -23.51
N SER A 70 17.37 -4.09 -24.50
CA SER A 70 18.13 -4.79 -25.51
C SER A 70 18.88 -3.71 -26.27
N ILE A 71 20.12 -3.45 -25.84
CA ILE A 71 21.11 -2.68 -26.56
C ILE A 71 21.35 -3.51 -27.82
N LYS A 72 20.50 -3.30 -28.82
CA LYS A 72 20.77 -3.69 -30.20
C LYS A 72 21.85 -2.73 -30.68
N GLY A 73 23.08 -3.00 -30.25
CA GLY A 73 24.28 -2.47 -30.84
C GLY A 73 24.28 -2.89 -32.30
N ILE A 74 23.83 -1.99 -33.16
CA ILE A 74 24.02 -2.13 -34.59
C ILE A 74 25.47 -1.70 -34.82
N SER A 75 26.38 -2.67 -34.77
CA SER A 75 27.68 -2.54 -35.40
C SER A 75 27.42 -2.32 -36.89
N HIS A 76 27.67 -1.11 -37.39
CA HIS A 76 27.98 -0.93 -38.80
C HIS A 76 29.47 -0.71 -38.88
N GLU A 77 30.16 -1.82 -39.16
CA GLU A 77 31.55 -1.84 -39.59
C GLU A 77 31.70 -0.87 -40.76
N GLY A 78 32.59 0.11 -40.59
CA GLY A 78 33.21 0.75 -41.73
C GLY A 78 34.09 -0.28 -42.42
N ASN A 79 33.87 -0.51 -43.72
CA ASN A 79 34.94 -0.97 -44.58
C ASN A 79 34.71 -0.46 -46.02
N GLN A 80 35.59 0.49 -46.38
CA GLN A 80 36.19 0.78 -47.69
C GLN A 80 35.33 0.83 -48.95
#